data_AF-A0A0F9CM46-F1
#
_entry.id   AF-A0A0F9CM46-F1
#
_cell.length_a   1.000
_cell.length_b   1.000
_cell.length_c   1.000
_cell.angle_alpha   90.00
_cell.angle_beta   90.00
_cell.angle_gamma   90.00
#
_symmetry.space_group_name_H-M   'P 1'
#
loop_
_entity.id
_entity.type
_entity.pdbx_description
1 polymer ?
#
loop_
_entity_poly.entity_id
_entity_poly.type
_entity_poly.pdbx_seq_one_letter_code
_entity_poly.pdbx_strand_id
1 'polypeptide(L)'
;SKLFVIGRHKANYNKREHDDIIKAIGKASPDYFFIGIGSPDEEKWILENQKEINAGIIVLIEGLFDLFAGNIKKGVRYKNLLIETKVTNRNIPHPHSLKKLWMVPVYVIAVFIERIFWKK
;
A
#
# COMPACT_ATOMS: atom_id res chain seq x y z
N SER A 1 -18.46 -10.98 0.01
CA SER A 1 -17.71 -10.92 1.29
C SER A 1 -17.97 -9.57 1.93
N LYS A 2 -18.06 -9.50 3.26
CA LYS A 2 -18.31 -8.25 4.01
C LYS A 2 -16.97 -7.72 4.52
N LEU A 3 -16.69 -6.43 4.30
CA LEU A 3 -15.50 -5.77 4.83
C LEU A 3 -15.76 -5.41 6.30
N PHE A 4 -14.85 -5.81 7.19
CA PHE A 4 -14.86 -5.41 8.59
C PHE A 4 -13.70 -4.47 8.87
N VAL A 5 -14.00 -3.28 9.37
CA VAL A 5 -12.97 -2.34 9.79
C VAL A 5 -12.75 -2.50 11.27
N ILE A 6 -11.62 -3.12 11.64
CA ILE A 6 -11.31 -3.53 13.01
C ILE A 6 -10.50 -2.48 13.79
N GLY A 7 -9.98 -1.44 13.11
CA GLY A 7 -9.22 -0.36 13.74
C GLY A 7 -9.02 0.83 12.80
N ARG A 8 -8.83 2.02 13.37
CA ARG A 8 -8.52 3.27 12.65
C ARG A 8 -7.69 4.18 13.56
N HIS A 9 -6.65 4.79 13.02
CA HIS A 9 -5.79 5.72 13.75
C HIS A 9 -5.47 6.94 12.89
N LYS A 10 -5.31 8.10 13.55
CA LYS A 10 -4.87 9.35 12.92
C LYS A 10 -3.34 9.30 12.69
N ALA A 11 -2.87 9.97 11.64
CA ALA A 11 -1.44 10.10 11.36
C ALA A 11 -0.70 11.00 12.36
N ASN A 12 -1.40 11.95 13.00
CA ASN A 12 -0.81 12.85 13.98
C ASN A 12 -0.89 12.24 15.39
N TYR A 13 0.21 11.65 15.84
CA TYR A 13 0.35 11.00 17.15
C TYR A 13 1.67 11.39 17.83
N ASN A 14 1.67 11.39 19.16
CA ASN A 14 2.88 11.53 19.96
C ASN A 14 3.57 10.16 20.18
N LYS A 15 4.72 10.15 20.85
CA LYS A 15 5.50 8.92 21.08
C LYS A 15 4.73 7.84 21.87
N ARG A 16 3.92 8.20 22.87
CA ARG A 16 3.14 7.22 23.63
C ARG A 16 2.01 6.65 22.79
N GLU A 17 1.30 7.52 22.07
CA GLU A 17 0.24 7.10 21.14
C GLU A 17 0.82 6.19 20.04
N HIS A 18 2.05 6.44 19.58
CA HIS A 18 2.72 5.60 18.58
C HIS A 18 2.87 4.14 19.04
N ASP A 19 3.42 3.93 20.25
CA ASP A 19 3.62 2.59 20.80
C ASP A 19 2.28 1.86 21.00
N ASP A 20 1.25 2.60 21.40
CA ASP A 20 -0.11 2.06 21.56
C ASP A 20 -0.74 1.67 20.22
N ILE A 21 -0.52 2.47 19.16
CA ILE A 21 -0.99 2.17 17.80
C ILE A 21 -0.35 0.88 17.29
N ILE A 22 0.96 0.71 17.44
CA ILE A 22 1.67 -0.48 16.97
C ILE A 22 1.15 -1.73 17.68
N LYS A 23 1.01 -1.67 19.00
CA LYS A 23 0.44 -2.77 19.79
C LYS A 23 -1.01 -3.08 19.39
N ALA A 24 -1.81 -2.05 19.13
CA ALA A 24 -3.19 -2.23 18.68
C ALA A 24 -3.24 -2.94 17.31
N ILE A 25 -2.39 -2.53 16.36
CA ILE A 25 -2.29 -3.18 15.04
C ILE A 25 -1.86 -4.64 15.18
N GLY A 26 -0.79 -4.91 15.94
CA GLY A 26 -0.30 -6.27 16.19
C GLY A 26 -1.37 -7.17 16.82
N LYS A 27 -2.07 -6.66 17.84
CA LYS A 27 -3.15 -7.40 18.52
C LYS A 27 -4.37 -7.61 17.63
N ALA A 28 -4.73 -6.63 16.81
CA ALA A 28 -5.87 -6.74 15.89
C ALA A 28 -5.60 -7.73 14.76
N SER A 29 -4.32 -7.94 14.42
CA SER A 29 -3.85 -8.88 13.39
C SER A 29 -4.67 -8.81 12.09
N PRO A 30 -4.74 -7.64 11.42
CA PRO A 30 -5.60 -7.44 10.26
C PRO A 30 -5.15 -8.23 9.03
N ASP A 31 -6.09 -8.70 8.22
CA ASP A 31 -5.79 -9.24 6.88
C ASP A 31 -5.17 -8.17 5.96
N TYR A 32 -5.65 -6.92 6.09
CA TYR A 32 -5.22 -5.78 5.29
C TYR A 32 -4.95 -4.58 6.20
N PHE A 33 -3.72 -4.05 6.13
CA PHE A 33 -3.32 -2.83 6.81
C PHE A 33 -3.01 -1.73 5.79
N PHE A 34 -3.81 -0.66 5.81
CA PHE A 34 -3.63 0.50 4.94
C PHE A 34 -2.93 1.61 5.70
N ILE A 35 -1.82 2.12 5.16
CA ILE A 35 -1.06 3.24 5.71
C ILE A 35 -0.97 4.37 4.68
N GLY A 36 -1.20 5.59 5.12
CA GLY A 36 -1.21 6.79 4.29
C GLY A 36 -0.76 8.01 5.06
N ILE A 37 0.41 7.91 5.71
CA ILE A 37 1.03 9.05 6.41
C ILE A 37 1.89 9.91 5.48
N GLY A 38 2.13 9.43 4.25
CA GLY A 38 2.86 10.13 3.20
C GLY A 38 4.22 9.51 2.91
N SER A 39 4.60 9.50 1.64
CA SER A 39 5.94 9.13 1.18
C SER A 39 6.93 10.29 1.46
N PRO A 40 8.17 10.02 1.90
CA PRO A 40 8.81 8.70 2.07
C PRO A 40 8.63 8.09 3.48
N ASP A 41 7.99 8.81 4.41
CA ASP A 41 7.94 8.44 5.82
C ASP A 41 7.16 7.15 6.08
N GLU A 42 6.16 6.83 5.25
CA GLU A 42 5.41 5.58 5.36
C GLU A 42 6.26 4.33 5.12
N GLU A 43 7.21 4.36 4.18
CA GLU A 43 8.12 3.23 3.94
C GLU A 43 9.01 3.00 5.14
N LYS A 44 9.58 4.08 5.68
CA LYS A 44 10.46 4.04 6.85
C LYS A 44 9.70 3.55 8.10
N TRP A 45 8.48 4.06 8.32
CA TRP A 45 7.65 3.67 9.44
C TRP A 45 7.33 2.17 9.44
N ILE A 46 7.01 1.61 8.27
CA ILE A 46 6.78 0.17 8.15
C ILE A 46 8.07 -0.61 8.43
N LEU A 47 9.21 -0.20 7.87
CA LEU A 47 10.49 -0.89 8.09
C LEU A 47 10.91 -0.92 9.57
N GLU A 48 10.67 0.18 10.29
CA GLU A 48 10.98 0.31 11.72
C GLU A 48 10.05 -0.57 12.58
N ASN A 49 8.79 -0.75 12.18
CA ASN A 49 7.76 -1.39 13.00
C ASN A 49 7.31 -2.78 12.50
N GLN A 50 7.87 -3.27 11.39
CA GLN A 50 7.47 -4.51 10.72
C GLN A 50 7.45 -5.75 11.64
N LYS A 51 8.27 -5.77 12.69
CA LYS A 51 8.33 -6.90 13.63
C LYS A 51 7.11 -6.99 14.54
N GLU A 52 6.47 -5.86 14.80
CA GLU A 52 5.31 -5.76 15.69
C GLU A 52 4.00 -5.71 14.90
N ILE A 53 4.06 -5.34 13.62
CA ILE A 53 2.91 -5.36 12.71
C ILE A 53 2.64 -6.81 12.29
N ASN A 54 1.58 -7.40 12.82
CA ASN A 54 1.09 -8.72 12.41
C ASN A 54 -0.04 -8.62 11.38
N ALA A 55 0.23 -8.04 10.21
CA ALA A 55 -0.77 -7.89 9.14
C ALA A 55 -0.51 -8.87 7.99
N GLY A 56 -1.57 -9.39 7.36
CA GLY A 56 -1.46 -10.27 6.20
C GLY A 56 -0.87 -9.55 4.98
N ILE A 57 -1.43 -8.38 4.64
CA ILE A 57 -0.96 -7.51 3.56
C ILE A 57 -0.88 -6.07 4.06
N ILE A 58 0.24 -5.40 3.78
CA ILE A 58 0.44 -3.98 4.04
C ILE A 58 0.32 -3.23 2.72
N VAL A 59 -0.54 -2.20 2.69
CA VAL A 59 -0.81 -1.39 1.50
C VAL A 59 -0.47 0.08 1.79
N LEU A 60 0.55 0.57 1.10
CA LEU A 60 0.94 1.98 1.08
C LEU A 60 -0.02 2.72 0.15
N ILE A 61 -0.73 3.70 0.67
CA ILE A 61 -1.76 4.44 -0.08
C ILE A 61 -1.52 5.95 -0.12
N GLU A 62 -0.41 6.45 0.43
CA GLU A 62 -0.08 7.88 0.43
C GLU A 62 -1.31 8.74 0.81
N GLY A 63 -1.62 9.79 0.04
CA GLY A 63 -2.76 10.68 0.24
C GLY A 63 -4.11 10.19 -0.30
N LEU A 64 -4.27 8.90 -0.64
CA LEU A 64 -5.55 8.38 -1.14
C LEU A 64 -6.67 8.51 -0.10
N PHE A 65 -6.38 8.53 1.20
CA PHE A 65 -7.41 8.77 2.21
C PHE A 65 -8.06 10.15 2.08
N ASP A 66 -7.26 11.21 1.94
CA ASP A 66 -7.78 12.57 1.74
C ASP A 66 -8.54 12.72 0.42
N LEU A 67 -8.14 11.93 -0.57
CA LEU A 67 -8.82 11.84 -1.84
C LEU A 67 -10.22 11.24 -1.73
N PHE A 68 -10.33 10.08 -1.07
CA PHE A 68 -11.59 9.38 -0.89
C PHE A 68 -12.51 10.09 0.11
N ALA A 69 -11.94 10.77 1.10
CA ALA A 69 -12.67 11.60 2.05
C ALA A 69 -13.26 12.87 1.41
N GLY A 70 -12.87 13.20 0.16
CA GLY A 70 -13.33 14.40 -0.54
C GLY A 70 -12.66 15.69 -0.07
N ASN A 71 -11.60 15.59 0.75
CA ASN A 71 -10.82 16.73 1.22
C ASN A 71 -10.04 17.40 0.07
N ILE A 72 -9.72 16.64 -0.97
CA ILE A 72 -9.05 17.13 -2.18
C ILE A 72 -10.06 17.23 -3.33
N LYS A 73 -10.28 18.45 -3.86
CA LYS A 73 -11.13 18.66 -5.03
C LYS A 73 -10.60 17.86 -6.22
N LYS A 74 -11.42 16.93 -6.71
CA LYS A 74 -11.17 16.12 -7.90
C LYS A 74 -10.97 17.03 -9.11
N GLY A 75 -9.74 17.19 -9.61
CA GLY A 75 -9.56 17.87 -10.91
C GLY A 75 -8.16 18.33 -11.28
N VAL A 76 -7.43 19.01 -10.39
CA VAL A 76 -6.17 19.69 -10.79
C VAL A 76 -4.92 19.00 -10.25
N ARG A 77 -5.00 18.43 -9.04
CA ARG A 77 -3.82 17.91 -8.34
C ARG A 77 -3.47 16.46 -8.67
N TYR A 78 -4.34 15.71 -9.36
CA TYR A 78 -4.07 14.32 -9.75
C TYR A 78 -2.89 14.17 -10.68
N LYS A 79 -2.79 15.04 -11.69
CA LYS A 79 -1.63 15.06 -12.58
C LYS A 79 -0.37 15.35 -11.75
N ASN A 80 -0.42 16.33 -10.86
CA ASN A 80 0.77 16.70 -10.08
C ASN A 80 1.14 15.63 -9.05
N LEU A 81 0.19 14.93 -8.42
CA LEU A 81 0.47 13.80 -7.51
C LEU A 81 1.10 12.61 -8.27
N LEU A 82 0.58 12.30 -9.46
CA LEU A 82 1.12 11.25 -10.34
C LEU A 82 2.46 11.63 -11.01
N ILE A 83 2.74 12.93 -11.15
CA ILE A 83 3.97 13.46 -11.74
C ILE A 83 5.05 13.64 -10.66
N GLU A 84 4.70 14.10 -9.45
CA GLU A 84 5.60 14.21 -8.29
C GLU A 84 6.06 12.81 -7.82
N THR A 85 5.18 11.81 -7.80
CA THR A 85 5.56 10.40 -7.54
C THR A 85 6.49 9.80 -8.60
N LYS A 86 6.52 10.37 -9.81
CA LYS A 86 7.44 9.94 -10.89
C LYS A 86 8.79 10.66 -10.87
N VAL A 87 8.94 11.79 -10.17
CA VAL A 87 10.13 12.64 -10.24
C VAL A 87 10.46 13.28 -8.88
N THR A 88 10.65 12.48 -7.85
CA THR A 88 11.51 12.87 -6.71
C THR A 88 12.64 11.88 -6.61
N ASN A 89 13.68 12.06 -7.43
CA ASN A 89 15.07 11.61 -7.25
C ASN A 89 15.32 10.24 -6.56
N ARG A 90 14.38 9.30 -6.65
CA ARG A 90 14.64 7.90 -6.35
C ARG A 90 15.53 7.42 -7.48
N ASN A 91 16.79 7.13 -7.14
CA ASN A 91 17.72 6.38 -7.98
C ASN A 91 16.94 5.46 -8.92
N ILE A 92 17.05 5.71 -10.22
CA ILE A 92 16.47 4.87 -11.26
C ILE A 92 16.85 3.42 -10.91
N PRO A 93 15.90 2.54 -10.56
CA PRO A 93 16.24 1.17 -10.26
C PRO A 93 16.82 0.57 -11.53
N HIS A 94 18.01 -0.01 -11.38
CA HIS A 94 18.81 -0.66 -12.41
C HIS A 94 17.92 -1.50 -13.36
N PRO A 95 18.14 -1.50 -14.69
CA PRO A 95 17.23 -2.04 -15.72
C PRO A 95 16.93 -3.56 -15.67
N HIS A 96 17.39 -4.27 -14.64
CA HIS A 96 17.20 -5.71 -14.48
C HIS A 96 15.81 -6.14 -13.96
N SER A 97 14.98 -5.21 -13.46
CA SER A 97 13.62 -5.50 -12.96
C SER A 97 12.53 -5.54 -14.05
N LEU A 98 12.80 -5.04 -15.26
CA LEU A 98 11.88 -5.16 -16.41
C LEU A 98 11.66 -6.61 -16.85
N LYS A 99 12.59 -7.53 -16.54
CA LYS A 99 12.42 -8.98 -16.79
C LYS A 99 11.24 -9.56 -16.00
N LYS A 100 10.94 -9.02 -14.81
CA LYS A 100 9.78 -9.44 -14.01
C LYS A 100 8.47 -8.89 -14.57
N LEU A 101 8.49 -7.78 -15.30
CA LEU A 101 7.29 -7.21 -15.91
C LEU A 101 6.76 -8.09 -17.06
N TRP A 102 7.65 -8.77 -17.80
CA TRP A 102 7.28 -9.77 -18.81
C TRP A 102 6.71 -11.07 -18.24
N MET A 103 6.95 -11.39 -16.96
CA MET A 103 6.32 -12.54 -16.30
C MET A 103 4.81 -12.33 -16.07
N VAL A 104 4.36 -11.08 -15.96
CA VAL A 104 2.94 -10.76 -15.75
C VAL A 104 2.06 -11.22 -16.93
N PRO A 105 2.36 -10.87 -18.21
CA PRO A 105 1.58 -11.39 -19.33
C PRO A 105 1.71 -12.91 -19.49
N VAL A 106 2.88 -13.50 -19.21
CA VAL A 106 3.05 -14.96 -19.25
C VAL A 106 2.16 -15.65 -18.21
N TYR A 107 2.11 -15.13 -16.99
CA TYR A 107 1.25 -15.67 -15.92
C TYR A 107 -0.23 -15.52 -16.24
N VAL A 108 -0.66 -14.37 -16.78
CA VAL A 108 -2.05 -14.17 -17.22
C VAL A 108 -2.42 -15.16 -18.31
N ILE A 109 -1.56 -15.36 -19.32
CA ILE A 109 -1.79 -16.34 -20.39
C ILE A 109 -1.86 -17.77 -19.82
N ALA A 110 -0.94 -18.15 -18.93
CA ALA A 110 -0.94 -19.47 -18.30
C ALA A 110 -2.24 -19.74 -17.53
N VAL A 111 -2.69 -18.79 -16.71
CA VAL A 111 -3.97 -18.90 -15.98
C VAL A 111 -5.16 -18.98 -16.94
N PHE A 112 -5.13 -18.23 -18.04
CA PHE A 112 -6.18 -18.30 -19.06
C PHE A 112 -6.21 -19.67 -19.78
N ILE A 113 -5.04 -20.22 -20.11
CA ILE A 113 -4.92 -21.55 -20.72
C ILE A 113 -5.42 -22.62 -19.73
N GLU A 114 -4.94 -22.62 -18.49
CA GLU A 114 -5.42 -23.57 -17.47
C GLU A 114 -6.93 -23.50 -17.30
N ARG A 115 -7.51 -22.30 -17.25
CA ARG A 115 -8.96 -22.12 -17.08
C ARG A 115 -9.78 -22.60 -18.28
N ILE A 116 -9.21 -22.61 -19.48
CA ILE A 116 -9.84 -23.12 -20.70
C ILE A 116 -9.71 -24.64 -20.78
N PHE A 117 -8.57 -25.21 -20.41
CA PHE A 117 -8.29 -26.64 -20.56
C PHE A 117 -8.78 -27.50 -19.38
N TRP A 118 -9.04 -26.93 -18.20
CA TRP A 118 -9.56 -27.68 -17.04
C TRP A 118 -11.10 -27.74 -16.95
N LYS A 119 -11.82 -27.30 -17.99
CA LYS A 119 -13.23 -27.67 -18.18
C LYS A 119 -13.32 -28.92 -19.05
N LYS A 120 -12.97 -30.07 -18.47
CA LYS A 120 -13.42 -31.39 -18.92
C LYS A 120 -13.76 -32.25 -17.70
#